data_AF-A0A359BEP0-F1
#
_entry.id   AF-A0A359BEP0-F1
#
_cell.length_a   1.000
_cell.length_b   1.000
_cell.length_c   1.000
_cell.angle_alpha   90.00
_cell.angle_beta   90.00
_cell.angle_gamma   90.00
#
_symmetry.space_group_name_H-M   'P 1'
#
loop_
_entity.id
_entity.type
_entity.pdbx_description
1 polymer ?
#
loop_
_entity_poly.entity_id
_entity_poly.type
_entity_poly.pdbx_seq_one_letter_code
_entity_poly.pdbx_strand_id
1 'polypeptide(L)' 'TDNGAMIAFAGLTRLSHGQKDASLAITIRPRWRLSELPRVS' A
#
# COMPACT_ATOMS: atom_id res chain seq x y z
N THR A 1 8.21 11.11 13.10
CA THR A 1 8.40 9.72 13.56
C THR A 1 7.51 8.82 12.74
N ASP A 2 8.08 7.75 12.19
CA ASP A 2 7.29 6.75 11.49
C ASP A 2 6.48 5.93 12.50
N ASN A 3 5.21 5.65 12.19
CA ASN A 3 4.31 4.94 13.10
C ASN A 3 3.42 3.94 12.35
N GLY A 4 3.02 2.88 13.05
CA GLY A 4 2.17 1.82 12.50
C GLY A 4 0.74 2.27 12.19
N ALA A 5 0.23 3.31 12.86
CA ALA A 5 -1.13 3.79 12.63
C ALA A 5 -1.31 4.33 11.20
N MET A 6 -0.32 5.06 10.67
CA MET A 6 -0.32 5.53 9.28
C MET A 6 -0.33 4.37 8.28
N ILE A 7 0.43 3.29 8.55
CA ILE A 7 0.48 2.10 7.68
C ILE A 7 -0.86 1.38 7.67
N ALA A 8 -1.47 1.18 8.85
CA ALA A 8 -2.79 0.56 8.97
C ALA A 8 -3.86 1.35 8.22
N PHE A 9 -3.88 2.68 8.38
CA PHE A 9 -4.82 3.55 7.68
C PHE A 9 -4.65 3.47 6.16
N ALA A 10 -3.41 3.61 5.65
CA ALA A 10 -3.15 3.53 4.21
C ALA A 10 -3.51 2.16 3.62
N GLY A 11 -3.28 1.07 4.37
CA GLY A 11 -3.67 -0.28 4.00
C GLY A 11 -5.19 -0.42 3.90
N LEU A 12 -5.94 0.03 4.91
CA LEU A 12 -7.40 0.06 4.89
C LEU A 12 -7.92 0.86 3.71
N THR A 13 -7.45 2.11 3.53
CA THR A 13 -7.91 2.97 2.43
C THR A 13 -7.69 2.29 1.08
N ARG A 14 -6.52 1.71 0.82
CA ARG A 14 -6.23 1.03 -0.44
C ARG A 14 -7.08 -0.22 -0.63
N LEU A 15 -7.29 -1.01 0.42
CA LEU A 15 -8.14 -2.21 0.37
C LEU A 15 -9.60 -1.84 0.08
N SER A 16 -10.15 -0.82 0.74
CA SER A 16 -11.51 -0.33 0.51
C SER A 16 -11.75 0.16 -0.92
N HIS A 17 -10.70 0.59 -1.62
CA HIS A 17 -10.74 0.97 -3.03
C HIS A 17 -10.30 -0.17 -3.97
N GLY A 18 -10.33 -1.41 -3.48
CA GLY A 18 -10.18 -2.61 -4.30
C GLY A 18 -8.74 -3.02 -4.61
N GLN A 19 -7.73 -2.40 -3.97
CA GLN A 19 -6.35 -2.89 -4.11
C GLN A 19 -6.23 -4.30 -3.52
N LYS A 20 -5.66 -5.21 -4.31
CA LYS A 20 -5.42 -6.61 -3.97
C LYS A 20 -4.18 -7.10 -4.69
N ASP A 21 -3.46 -8.02 -4.06
CA ASP A 21 -2.33 -8.70 -4.68
C ASP A 21 -2.79 -9.96 -5.39
N ALA A 22 -2.18 -10.27 -6.53
CA ALA A 22 -2.51 -11.46 -7.33
C ALA A 22 -1.92 -12.77 -6.76
N SER A 23 -0.99 -12.67 -5.82
CA SER A 23 -0.30 -13.81 -5.20
C SER A 23 -0.21 -13.62 -3.69
N LEU A 24 0.06 -14.71 -2.97
CA LEU A 24 0.33 -14.67 -1.52
C LEU A 24 1.79 -14.27 -1.19
N ALA A 25 2.64 -14.04 -2.19
CA ALA A 25 4.02 -13.65 -1.96
C ALA A 25 4.10 -12.18 -1.52
N ILE A 26 4.85 -11.93 -0.44
CA ILE A 26 5.14 -10.56 0.01
C ILE A 26 6.36 -10.06 -0.77
N THR A 27 6.17 -9.02 -1.57
CA THR A 27 7.26 -8.38 -2.33
C THR A 27 7.69 -7.08 -1.66
N ILE A 28 8.98 -6.96 -1.34
CA ILE A 28 9.54 -5.76 -0.69
C ILE A 28 10.28 -4.94 -1.75
N ARG A 29 9.99 -3.63 -1.81
CA ARG A 29 10.66 -2.69 -2.73
C ARG A 29 11.39 -1.60 -1.94
N PRO A 30 12.70 -1.75 -1.68
CA PRO A 30 13.48 -0.76 -0.91
C PRO A 30 13.49 0.64 -1.52
N ARG A 31 13.34 0.75 -2.84
CA ARG A 31 13.12 2.01 -3.56
C ARG A 31 11.82 1.94 -4.34
N TRP A 32 10.74 2.38 -3.70
CA TRP A 32 9.42 2.43 -4.30
C TRP A 32 8.97 3.89 -4.39
N ARG A 33 8.87 4.43 -5.61
CA ARG A 33 8.41 5.80 -5.80
C ARG A 33 6.90 5.88 -5.62
N LEU A 34 6.44 6.87 -4.86
CA LEU A 34 5.02 7.14 -4.66
C LEU A 34 4.26 7.38 -5.97
N SER A 35 4.92 7.97 -6.98
CA SER A 35 4.32 8.23 -8.31
C SER A 35 4.01 6.97 -9.10
N GLU A 36 4.56 5.81 -8.72
CA GLU A 36 4.27 4.52 -9.35
C GLU A 36 3.01 3.87 -8.76
N LEU A 37 2.46 4.43 -7.69
CA LEU A 37 1.27 3.88 -7.06
C LEU A 37 0.01 4.26 -7.85
N PRO A 38 -0.93 3.31 -8.04
CA PRO A 38 -2.25 3.65 -8.56
C PRO A 38 -2.93 4.70 -7.70
N ARG A 39 -3.64 5.61 -8.36
CA ARG A 39 -4.49 6.61 -7.69
C ARG A 39 -5.62 5.90 -6.95
N VAL A 40 -5.85 6.33 -5.72
CA VAL A 40 -7.02 5.95 -4.93
C VAL A 40 -8.02 7.10 -5.05
N SER A 41 -9.22 6.84 -5.57
CA SER A 41 -10.26 7.85 -5.89
C SER A 41 -11.32 7.95 -4.82
#